data_AF-A0A7V7KBW8-F1
#
_entry.id   AF-A0A7V7KBW8-F1
#
_cell.length_a   1.000
_cell.length_b   1.000
_cell.length_c   1.000
_cell.angle_alpha   90.00
_cell.angle_beta   90.00
_cell.angle_gamma   90.00
#
_symmetry.space_group_name_H-M   'P 1'
#
loop_
_entity.id
_entity.type
_entity.pdbx_description
1 polymer ?
#
loop_
_entity_poly.entity_id
_entity_poly.type
_entity_poly.pdbx_seq_one_letter_code
_entity_poly.pdbx_strand_id
1 'polypeptide(L)'
;MDEKLERALEQDGRLRGELDRLLERTAVYRFPKLAAASSGKADHRGGEGVLIRLKQSRAEQTQTYVIIELAPDFPEAPKILFLRSAPDRYIKHPLPEAHDGVIQVLAEEDSDLVRALRKVDTEVSLH
;
A
#
# COMPACT_ATOMS: atom_id res chain seq x y z
N MET A 1 1.21 -12.59 -4.28
CA MET A 1 0.36 -13.36 -3.37
C MET A 1 0.58 -14.83 -3.73
N ASP A 2 -0.22 -15.80 -3.27
CA ASP A 2 -0.13 -17.17 -3.82
C ASP A 2 -0.77 -17.21 -5.22
N GLU A 3 -0.11 -17.81 -6.22
CA GLU A 3 -0.59 -17.81 -7.62
C GLU A 3 -1.95 -18.49 -7.80
N LYS A 4 -2.24 -19.53 -7.00
CA LYS A 4 -3.52 -20.24 -7.07
C LYS A 4 -4.65 -19.35 -6.54
N LEU A 5 -4.37 -18.58 -5.49
CA LEU A 5 -5.32 -17.62 -4.94
C LEU A 5 -5.58 -16.46 -5.91
N GLU A 6 -4.55 -15.94 -6.57
CA GLU A 6 -4.69 -14.89 -7.60
C GLU A 6 -5.62 -15.34 -8.73
N ARG A 7 -5.39 -16.52 -9.31
CA ARG A 7 -6.27 -17.08 -10.35
C ARG A 7 -7.71 -17.31 -9.86
N ALA A 8 -7.88 -17.76 -8.63
CA ALA A 8 -9.21 -17.96 -8.06
C ALA A 8 -9.98 -16.64 -7.92
N LEU A 9 -9.28 -15.56 -7.52
CA LEU A 9 -9.89 -14.23 -7.42
C LEU A 9 -10.28 -13.65 -8.78
N GLU A 10 -9.48 -13.88 -9.82
CA GLU A 10 -9.83 -13.47 -11.19
C GLU A 10 -11.15 -14.09 -11.67
N GLN A 11 -11.36 -15.38 -11.37
CA GLN A 11 -12.48 -16.17 -11.87
C GLN A 11 -13.73 -16.11 -10.99
N ASP A 12 -13.58 -15.84 -9.69
CA ASP A 12 -14.67 -15.87 -8.72
C ASP A 12 -14.92 -14.49 -8.10
N GLY A 13 -15.98 -13.82 -8.57
CA GLY A 13 -16.42 -12.52 -8.03
C GLY A 13 -16.93 -12.57 -6.60
N ARG A 14 -17.47 -13.72 -6.14
CA ARG A 14 -17.92 -13.89 -4.75
C ARG A 14 -16.72 -13.99 -3.82
N LEU A 15 -15.72 -14.78 -4.20
CA LEU A 15 -14.47 -14.89 -3.44
C LEU A 15 -13.79 -13.52 -3.30
N ARG A 16 -13.74 -12.73 -4.37
CA ARG A 16 -13.27 -11.34 -4.31
C ARG A 16 -14.06 -10.49 -3.32
N GLY A 17 -15.39 -10.55 -3.37
CA GLY A 17 -16.24 -9.79 -2.44
C GLY A 17 -16.01 -10.18 -0.97
N GLU A 18 -15.80 -11.47 -0.68
CA GLU A 18 -15.48 -11.91 0.69
C GLU A 18 -14.07 -11.46 1.14
N LEU A 19 -13.08 -11.51 0.24
CA LEU A 19 -11.73 -11.01 0.53
C LEU A 19 -11.76 -9.50 0.78
N ASP A 20 -12.45 -8.73 -0.06
CA ASP A 20 -12.62 -7.30 0.11
C ASP A 20 -13.18 -7.01 1.51
N ARG A 21 -14.31 -7.62 1.88
CA ARG A 21 -14.92 -7.46 3.22
C ARG A 21 -13.99 -7.86 4.37
N LEU A 22 -13.18 -8.90 4.20
CA LEU A 22 -12.21 -9.31 5.20
C LEU A 22 -11.18 -8.20 5.40
N LEU A 23 -10.59 -7.70 4.31
CA LEU A 23 -9.62 -6.61 4.35
C LEU A 23 -10.22 -5.34 4.95
N GLU A 24 -11.49 -5.04 4.67
CA GLU A 24 -12.17 -3.88 5.28
C GLU A 24 -12.29 -4.00 6.80
N ARG A 25 -12.43 -5.22 7.32
CA ARG A 25 -12.62 -5.49 8.75
C ARG A 25 -11.32 -5.60 9.53
N THR A 26 -10.22 -5.98 8.88
CA THR A 26 -8.94 -6.24 9.55
C THR A 26 -7.96 -5.07 9.46
N ALA A 27 -8.20 -4.11 8.57
CA ALA A 27 -7.30 -2.98 8.40
C ALA A 27 -7.22 -2.11 9.67
N VAL A 28 -6.01 -1.86 10.16
CA VAL A 28 -5.75 -0.85 11.18
C VAL A 28 -5.86 0.56 10.62
N TYR A 29 -5.64 0.71 9.31
CA TYR A 29 -5.84 1.97 8.61
C TYR A 29 -6.21 1.76 7.15
N ARG A 30 -7.14 2.59 6.65
CA ARG A 30 -7.51 2.64 5.24
C ARG A 30 -7.34 4.06 4.74
N PHE A 31 -6.58 4.22 3.67
CA PHE A 31 -6.45 5.53 3.06
C PHE A 31 -7.79 5.91 2.42
N PRO A 32 -8.33 7.10 2.71
CA PRO A 32 -9.48 7.58 1.96
C PRO A 32 -9.11 7.62 0.48
N LYS A 33 -10.06 7.27 -0.40
CA LYS A 33 -9.89 7.53 -1.84
C LYS A 33 -9.72 9.03 -2.00
N LEU A 34 -8.48 9.46 -2.24
CA LEU A 34 -8.17 10.87 -2.38
C LEU A 34 -8.93 11.40 -3.60
N ALA A 35 -9.81 12.39 -3.38
CA ALA A 35 -10.10 13.36 -4.42
C ALA A 35 -8.75 14.03 -4.76
N ALA A 36 -8.30 13.89 -6.00
CA ALA A 36 -6.98 14.29 -6.47
C ALA A 36 -6.54 15.66 -5.91
N ALA A 37 -5.68 15.65 -4.90
CA ALA A 37 -4.98 16.86 -4.47
C ALA A 37 -3.78 17.07 -5.41
N SER A 38 -4.05 17.81 -6.48
CA SER A 38 -3.12 18.52 -7.35
C SER A 38 -2.18 17.68 -8.26
N SER A 39 -2.30 17.99 -9.56
CA SER A 39 -1.47 17.60 -10.70
C SER A 39 -0.04 17.11 -10.42
N GLY A 40 0.25 15.85 -10.71
CA GLY A 40 1.59 15.27 -10.68
C GLY A 40 1.58 13.79 -10.31
N LYS A 41 2.67 13.06 -10.62
CA LYS A 41 2.89 11.72 -10.06
C LYS A 41 2.69 11.81 -8.53
N ALA A 42 1.87 10.92 -7.95
CA ALA A 42 1.65 10.92 -6.51
C ALA A 42 2.93 10.43 -5.81
N ASP A 43 3.80 11.36 -5.42
CA ASP A 43 5.00 11.07 -4.62
C ASP A 43 4.67 10.90 -3.14
N HIS A 44 3.41 11.14 -2.76
CA HIS A 44 2.89 10.89 -1.42
C HIS A 44 1.41 10.46 -1.44
N ARG A 45 1.00 9.73 -0.39
CA ARG A 45 -0.39 9.43 -0.04
C ARG A 45 -0.54 9.63 1.45
N GLY A 46 -1.50 10.42 1.88
CA GLY A 46 -1.68 10.70 3.30
C GLY A 46 -3.14 10.80 3.68
N GLY A 47 -3.39 10.59 4.96
CA GLY A 47 -4.63 10.94 5.63
C GLY A 47 -4.35 11.19 7.11
N GLU A 48 -5.39 11.24 7.92
CA GLU A 48 -5.23 11.44 9.36
C GLU A 48 -4.37 10.32 9.96
N GLY A 49 -3.29 10.67 10.66
CA GLY A 49 -2.44 9.73 11.39
C GLY A 49 -1.42 8.91 10.57
N VAL A 50 -1.45 8.96 9.22
CA VAL A 50 -0.52 8.18 8.37
C VAL A 50 -0.13 8.92 7.09
N LEU A 51 1.16 8.87 6.73
CA LEU A 51 1.70 9.38 5.47
C LEU A 51 2.62 8.33 4.81
N ILE A 52 2.37 8.03 3.54
CA ILE A 52 3.25 7.24 2.67
C ILE A 52 3.97 8.20 1.71
N ARG A 53 5.27 8.04 1.54
CA ARG A 53 6.10 8.81 0.61
C ARG A 53 6.96 7.89 -0.24
N LEU A 54 7.12 8.25 -1.51
CA LEU A 54 8.05 7.62 -2.43
C LEU A 54 9.25 8.54 -2.61
N LYS A 55 10.46 8.03 -2.35
CA LYS A 55 11.70 8.79 -2.51
C LYS A 55 12.71 7.95 -3.26
N GLN A 56 13.07 8.38 -4.48
CA GLN A 56 14.11 7.72 -5.26
C GLN A 56 15.43 7.73 -4.48
N SER A 57 16.12 6.59 -4.48
CA SER A 57 17.41 6.44 -3.84
C SER A 57 18.46 7.27 -4.58
N ARG A 58 19.33 7.93 -3.81
CA ARG A 58 20.48 8.67 -4.36
C ARG A 58 21.69 7.78 -4.60
N ALA A 59 21.76 6.64 -3.92
CA ALA A 59 22.86 5.69 -4.03
C ALA A 59 22.69 4.78 -5.25
N GLU A 60 21.45 4.41 -5.58
CA GLU A 60 21.11 3.58 -6.73
C GLU A 60 19.80 4.08 -7.33
N GLN A 61 19.83 4.54 -8.59
CA GLN A 61 18.67 5.21 -9.21
C GLN A 61 17.56 4.22 -9.59
N THR A 62 17.86 2.93 -9.67
CA THR A 62 16.84 1.89 -9.91
C THR A 62 16.00 1.60 -8.68
N GLN A 63 16.33 2.19 -7.53
CA GLN A 63 15.66 1.91 -6.27
C GLN A 63 14.90 3.11 -5.73
N THR A 64 13.79 2.83 -5.06
CA THR A 64 12.93 3.81 -4.40
C THR A 64 12.60 3.36 -3.00
N TYR A 65 12.75 4.28 -2.06
CA TYR A 65 12.28 4.14 -0.70
C TYR A 65 10.78 4.41 -0.64
N VAL A 66 10.03 3.45 -0.12
CA VAL A 66 8.66 3.63 0.37
C VAL A 66 8.76 3.89 1.86
N ILE A 67 8.46 5.11 2.27
CA ILE A 67 8.53 5.56 3.65
C ILE A 67 7.10 5.70 4.16
N ILE A 68 6.76 5.05 5.27
CA ILE A 68 5.47 5.15 5.93
C ILE A 68 5.71 5.77 7.30
N GLU A 69 5.14 6.94 7.52
CA GLU A 69 5.20 7.69 8.77
C GLU A 69 3.86 7.52 9.50
N LEU A 70 3.92 7.08 10.75
CA LEU A 70 2.79 6.86 11.64
C LEU A 70 2.76 7.96 12.70
N ALA A 71 1.57 8.44 13.06
CA ALA A 71 1.43 9.36 14.18
C ALA A 71 1.80 8.69 15.52
N PRO A 72 2.23 9.46 16.55
CA PRO A 72 2.65 8.90 17.83
C PRO A 72 1.56 8.10 18.57
N ASP A 73 0.29 8.40 18.31
CA ASP A 73 -0.89 7.75 18.89
C ASP A 73 -1.46 6.64 18.00
N PHE A 74 -0.74 6.25 16.93
CA PHE A 74 -1.15 5.16 16.06
C PHE A 74 -1.18 3.83 16.86
N PRO A 75 -2.29 3.09 16.84
CA PRO A 75 -2.59 2.07 17.86
C PRO A 75 -1.63 0.87 17.87
N GLU A 76 -1.28 0.33 16.69
CA GLU A 76 -0.26 -0.71 16.51
C GLU A 76 0.41 -0.50 15.16
N ALA A 77 1.74 -0.64 15.10
CA ALA A 77 2.46 -0.56 13.84
C ALA A 77 2.02 -1.69 12.88
N PRO A 78 1.60 -1.36 11.64
CA PRO A 78 1.14 -2.36 10.69
C PRO A 78 2.30 -3.23 10.21
N LYS A 79 1.99 -4.49 9.92
CA LYS A 79 2.95 -5.49 9.46
C LYS A 79 2.76 -5.80 7.98
N ILE A 80 1.64 -5.39 7.40
CA ILE A 80 1.30 -5.64 6.00
C ILE A 80 0.77 -4.36 5.36
N LEU A 81 1.36 -4.02 4.21
CA LEU A 81 0.79 -3.07 3.26
C LEU A 81 0.02 -3.85 2.21
N PHE A 82 -1.26 -3.53 2.06
CA PHE A 82 -2.13 -4.16 1.09
C PHE A 82 -2.65 -3.13 0.08
N LEU A 83 -2.47 -3.42 -1.20
CA LEU A 83 -2.82 -2.55 -2.31
C LEU A 83 -3.80 -3.25 -3.25
N ARG A 84 -4.84 -2.54 -3.66
CA ARG A 84 -5.74 -2.98 -4.73
C ARG A 84 -5.61 -2.03 -5.90
N SER A 85 -4.90 -2.49 -6.94
CA SER A 85 -4.57 -1.67 -8.11
C SER A 85 -5.57 -1.83 -9.27
N ALA A 86 -6.40 -2.88 -9.21
CA ALA A 86 -7.55 -3.15 -10.06
C ALA A 86 -8.50 -4.10 -9.28
N PRO A 87 -9.75 -4.32 -9.72
CA PRO A 87 -10.73 -5.15 -8.99
C PRO A 87 -10.28 -6.59 -8.68
N ASP A 88 -9.35 -7.14 -9.46
CA ASP A 88 -8.78 -8.47 -9.35
C ASP A 88 -7.29 -8.48 -9.00
N ARG A 89 -6.63 -7.30 -8.97
CA ARG A 89 -5.19 -7.21 -8.77
C ARG A 89 -4.85 -6.68 -7.38
N TYR A 90 -4.48 -7.62 -6.53
CA TYR A 90 -4.09 -7.41 -5.15
C TYR A 90 -2.58 -7.58 -4.97
N ILE A 91 -1.96 -6.65 -4.24
CA ILE A 91 -0.55 -6.74 -3.85
C ILE A 91 -0.51 -6.76 -2.33
N LYS A 92 0.04 -7.84 -1.78
CA LYS A 92 0.36 -7.98 -0.36
C LYS A 92 1.86 -7.80 -0.20
N HIS A 93 2.28 -6.79 0.56
CA HIS A 93 3.68 -6.53 0.84
C HIS A 93 3.94 -6.55 2.35
N PRO A 94 4.87 -7.39 2.85
CA PRO A 94 5.24 -7.36 4.25
C PRO A 94 5.97 -6.06 4.60
N LEU A 95 5.67 -5.49 5.76
CA LEU A 95 6.35 -4.32 6.28
C LEU A 95 7.37 -4.74 7.34
N PRO A 96 8.58 -4.16 7.32
CA PRO A 96 9.53 -4.33 8.40
C PRO A 96 9.01 -3.64 9.67
N GLU A 97 9.69 -3.89 10.78
CA GLU A 97 9.38 -3.25 12.05
C GLU A 97 9.49 -1.72 11.96
N ALA A 98 8.53 -1.03 12.56
CA ALA A 98 8.56 0.42 12.67
C ALA A 98 9.62 0.83 13.68
N HIS A 99 10.45 1.80 13.31
CA HIS A 99 11.43 2.42 14.19
C HIS A 99 11.03 3.89 14.37
N ASP A 100 10.75 4.30 15.60
CA ASP A 100 10.29 5.66 15.95
C ASP A 100 9.09 6.13 15.11
N GLY A 101 8.12 5.25 14.88
CA GLY A 101 6.92 5.54 14.08
C GLY A 101 7.16 5.57 12.57
N VAL A 102 8.34 5.17 12.09
CA VAL A 102 8.68 5.14 10.67
C VAL A 102 8.97 3.71 10.21
N ILE A 103 8.32 3.33 9.11
CA ILE A 103 8.59 2.08 8.40
C ILE A 103 9.22 2.44 7.05
N GLN A 104 10.33 1.80 6.70
CA GLN A 104 11.01 2.01 5.42
C GLN A 104 11.17 0.71 4.65
N VAL A 105 10.71 0.71 3.41
CA VAL A 105 10.90 -0.38 2.46
C VAL A 105 11.72 0.13 1.30
N LEU A 106 12.77 -0.60 0.93
CA LEU A 106 13.51 -0.38 -0.31
C LEU A 106 12.95 -1.31 -1.38
N ALA A 107 12.52 -0.75 -2.52
CA ALA A 107 11.98 -1.50 -3.63
C ALA A 107 12.56 -1.00 -4.95
N GLU A 108 12.56 -1.86 -5.98
CA GLU A 108 12.91 -1.41 -7.33
C GLU A 108 11.86 -0.41 -7.85
N GLU A 109 12.30 0.64 -8.54
CA GLU A 109 11.47 1.73 -9.07
C GLU A 109 10.41 1.20 -10.05
N ASP A 110 10.72 0.12 -10.76
CA ASP A 110 9.82 -0.52 -11.71
C ASP A 110 8.98 -1.64 -11.10
N SER A 111 9.07 -1.88 -9.79
CA SER A 111 8.29 -2.89 -9.08
C SER A 111 6.79 -2.58 -9.06
N ASP A 112 5.98 -3.63 -8.95
CA ASP A 112 4.52 -3.52 -8.83
C ASP A 112 4.09 -2.69 -7.62
N LEU A 113 4.82 -2.77 -6.51
CA LEU A 113 4.61 -1.96 -5.31
C LEU A 113 4.70 -0.46 -5.63
N VAL A 114 5.81 -0.03 -6.22
CA VAL A 114 6.05 1.39 -6.54
C VAL A 114 5.05 1.86 -7.60
N ARG A 115 4.81 1.07 -8.65
CA ARG A 115 3.83 1.39 -9.69
C ARG A 115 2.42 1.58 -9.12
N ALA A 116 1.96 0.67 -8.26
CA ALA A 116 0.65 0.76 -7.63
C ALA A 116 0.54 1.97 -6.69
N LEU A 117 1.55 2.22 -5.86
CA LEU A 117 1.56 3.39 -4.98
C LEU A 117 1.55 4.72 -5.75
N ARG A 118 2.09 4.80 -6.96
CA ARG A 118 2.00 6.01 -7.80
C ARG A 118 0.63 6.24 -8.45
N LYS A 119 -0.20 5.21 -8.59
CA LYS A 119 -1.49 5.25 -9.30
C LYS A 119 -2.63 5.73 -8.40
N VAL A 120 -3.13 6.95 -8.60
CA VAL A 120 -4.13 7.58 -7.71
C VAL A 120 -5.37 6.72 -7.38
N ASP A 121 -5.79 5.85 -8.29
CA ASP A 121 -6.95 4.96 -8.14
C ASP A 121 -6.68 3.70 -7.30
N THR A 122 -5.41 3.41 -6.99
CA THR A 122 -5.04 2.28 -6.14
C THR A 122 -5.56 2.51 -4.73
N GLU A 123 -6.32 1.55 -4.22
CA GLU A 123 -6.74 1.55 -2.81
C GLU A 123 -5.61 1.00 -1.95
N VAL A 124 -5.41 1.63 -0.79
CA VAL A 124 -4.31 1.32 0.12
C VAL A 124 -4.86 1.06 1.51
N SER A 125 -4.42 -0.02 2.13
CA SER A 125 -4.75 -0.36 3.52
C SER A 125 -3.54 -0.95 4.24
N LEU A 126 -3.50 -0.72 5.55
CA LEU A 126 -2.48 -1.19 6.47
C LEU A 126 -3.14 -2.16 7.44
N HIS A 127 -2.47 -3.28 7.71
CA HIS A 127 -2.93 -4.39 8.55
C HIS A 127 -1.82 -4.86 9.48
#